data_AF-A0A553KK37-F1
#
_entry.id   AF-A0A553KK37-F1
#
_cell.length_a   1.000
_cell.length_b   1.000
_cell.length_c   1.000
_cell.angle_alpha   90.00
_cell.angle_beta   90.00
_cell.angle_gamma   90.00
#
_symmetry.space_group_name_H-M   'P 1'
#
loop_
_entity.id
_entity.type
_entity.pdbx_description
1 polymer ?
#
loop_
_entity_poly.entity_id
_entity_poly.type
_entity_poly.pdbx_seq_one_letter_code
_entity_poly.pdbx_strand_id
1 'polypeptide(L)'
;MKQIEAFVDSVYQHVGGNEQEIQELKDEMKSHLLEAVDELKREGKSEQEAIAIAIDRFGVEKEMRAVVGQLFTTQKIFAKRVLSIAVTIFVLTSIACGVLWAVDDGHRKENLAVAEQIVGMLGKKEAISDDMKQDIKTLVHEKEQIVHVQIYHMDDVKRETETGIHSYHRNEAIPAYQYEKSVSAPDWMLMDLGYDIGGADWYVHMESKRIFPVIPFVFFVGAAIYATLFTIWASINAYHHGRLHMGWILVFAFCNVLGYSVYEWMGKRAARNEWRWRPLHE
;
A
#
# COMPACT_ATOMS: atom_id res chain seq x y z
N MET A 1 12.87 -36.76 36.73
CA MET A 1 12.15 -36.52 35.44
C MET A 1 10.71 -36.05 35.59
N LYS A 2 9.77 -36.81 36.19
CA LYS A 2 8.33 -36.42 36.31
C LYS A 2 8.06 -35.05 36.96
N GLN A 3 8.96 -34.60 37.85
CA GLN A 3 8.86 -33.28 38.49
C GLN A 3 9.07 -32.13 37.49
N ILE A 4 9.93 -32.30 36.49
CA ILE A 4 10.16 -31.31 35.42
C ILE A 4 8.91 -31.20 34.55
N GLU A 5 8.30 -32.32 34.17
CA GLU A 5 7.06 -32.33 33.38
C GLU A 5 5.92 -31.64 34.13
N ALA A 6 5.74 -31.95 35.41
CA ALA A 6 4.74 -31.30 36.24
C ALA A 6 4.97 -29.79 36.37
N PHE A 7 6.22 -29.36 36.54
CA PHE A 7 6.57 -27.94 36.56
C PHE A 7 6.26 -27.25 35.23
N VAL A 8 6.72 -27.81 34.11
CA VAL A 8 6.43 -27.27 32.77
C VAL A 8 4.93 -27.18 32.53
N ASP A 9 4.17 -28.24 32.80
CA ASP A 9 2.71 -28.21 32.63
C ASP A 9 2.03 -27.15 33.51
N SER A 10 2.53 -26.94 34.72
CA SER A 10 2.01 -25.94 35.65
C SER A 10 2.31 -24.50 35.21
N VAL A 11 3.44 -24.24 34.57
CA VAL A 11 3.81 -22.93 34.01
C VAL A 11 2.89 -22.54 32.85
N TYR A 12 2.51 -23.50 31.99
CA TYR A 12 1.63 -23.26 30.84
C TYR A 12 0.15 -23.46 31.16
N GLN A 13 -0.19 -23.75 32.42
CA GLN A 13 -1.57 -24.01 32.82
C GLN A 13 -2.45 -22.77 32.61
N HIS A 14 -3.54 -22.93 31.86
CA HIS A 14 -4.47 -21.85 31.48
C HIS A 14 -3.88 -20.75 30.58
N VAL A 15 -2.74 -20.99 29.94
CA VAL A 15 -2.20 -20.05 28.94
C VAL A 15 -3.08 -20.07 27.69
N GLY A 16 -3.53 -18.91 27.27
CA GLY A 16 -4.37 -18.76 26.07
C GLY A 16 -3.54 -18.68 24.79
N GLY A 17 -3.49 -19.75 24.00
CA GLY A 17 -2.68 -19.83 22.78
C GLY A 17 -3.09 -21.00 21.89
N ASN A 18 -2.37 -21.21 20.78
CA ASN A 18 -2.48 -22.43 19.99
C ASN A 18 -1.86 -23.60 20.77
N GLU A 19 -2.52 -24.77 20.82
CA GLU A 19 -2.02 -25.96 21.54
C GLU A 19 -0.65 -26.45 21.05
N GLN A 20 -0.40 -26.40 19.74
CA GLN A 20 0.89 -26.77 19.14
C GLN A 20 2.00 -25.79 19.54
N GLU A 21 1.72 -24.48 19.51
CA GLU A 21 2.68 -23.45 19.92
C GLU A 21 3.00 -23.56 21.42
N ILE A 22 1.99 -23.84 22.24
CA ILE A 22 2.17 -24.14 23.65
C ILE A 22 3.02 -25.40 23.82
N GLN A 23 2.79 -26.45 23.02
CA GLN A 23 3.54 -27.69 23.11
C GLN A 23 5.01 -27.52 22.70
N GLU A 24 5.29 -26.77 21.63
CA GLU A 24 6.66 -26.46 21.18
C GLU A 24 7.44 -25.72 22.27
N LEU A 25 6.83 -24.72 22.92
CA LEU A 25 7.45 -23.99 24.01
C LEU A 25 7.61 -24.84 25.28
N LYS A 26 6.67 -25.75 25.57
CA LYS A 26 6.81 -26.74 26.65
C LYS A 26 8.01 -27.65 26.39
N ASP A 27 8.18 -28.12 25.16
CA ASP A 27 9.28 -29.01 24.78
C ASP A 27 10.63 -28.29 24.85
N GLU A 28 10.70 -27.03 24.41
CA GLU A 28 11.89 -26.17 24.53
C GLU A 28 12.26 -25.94 26.01
N MET A 29 11.29 -25.53 26.84
CA MET A 29 11.51 -25.35 28.28
C MET A 29 11.97 -26.64 28.96
N LYS A 30 11.33 -27.77 28.62
CA LYS A 30 11.71 -29.09 29.12
C LYS A 30 13.15 -29.43 28.71
N SER A 31 13.54 -29.16 27.46
CA SER A 31 14.90 -29.41 26.99
C SER A 31 15.94 -28.63 27.81
N HIS A 32 15.72 -27.33 28.03
CA HIS A 32 16.63 -26.52 28.84
C HIS A 32 16.71 -26.93 30.31
N LEU A 33 15.58 -27.32 30.91
CA LEU A 33 15.57 -27.87 32.27
C LEU A 33 16.35 -29.18 32.35
N LEU A 34 16.24 -30.04 31.32
CA LEU A 34 16.99 -31.30 31.26
C LEU A 34 18.50 -31.06 31.08
N GLU A 35 18.89 -30.13 30.22
CA GLU A 35 20.29 -29.72 30.04
C GLU A 35 20.89 -29.20 31.36
N ALA A 36 20.17 -28.34 32.08
CA ALA A 36 20.60 -27.81 33.37
C ALA A 36 20.74 -28.91 34.43
N VAL A 37 19.84 -29.89 34.45
CA VAL A 37 19.93 -31.04 35.36
C VAL A 37 21.15 -31.90 35.06
N ASP A 38 21.44 -32.16 33.79
CA ASP A 38 22.61 -32.95 33.41
C ASP A 38 23.93 -32.22 33.69
N GLU A 39 23.98 -30.91 33.55
CA GLU A 39 25.12 -30.09 33.97
C GLU A 39 25.37 -30.20 35.49
N LEU A 40 24.32 -30.01 36.30
CA LEU A 40 24.40 -30.13 37.77
C LEU A 40 24.82 -31.53 38.23
N LYS A 41 24.35 -32.57 37.53
CA LYS A 41 24.79 -33.96 37.80
C LYS A 41 26.28 -34.14 37.51
N ARG A 42 26.83 -33.51 36.47
CA ARG A 42 28.28 -33.52 36.18
C ARG A 42 29.10 -32.77 37.22
N GLU A 43 28.51 -31.76 37.86
CA GLU A 43 29.10 -31.06 39.01
C GLU A 43 29.06 -31.88 40.32
N GLY A 44 28.50 -33.10 40.28
CA GLY A 44 28.45 -34.02 41.42
C GLY A 44 27.17 -33.92 42.26
N LYS A 45 26.14 -33.20 41.79
CA LYS A 45 24.83 -33.15 42.45
C LYS A 45 24.05 -34.45 42.24
N SER A 46 23.28 -34.85 43.25
CA SER A 46 22.32 -35.96 43.10
C SER A 46 21.18 -35.57 42.15
N GLU A 47 20.52 -36.53 41.50
CA GLU A 47 19.45 -36.22 40.53
C GLU A 47 18.31 -35.39 41.14
N GLN A 48 17.88 -35.69 42.37
CA GLN A 48 16.83 -34.92 43.04
C GLN A 48 17.29 -33.50 43.38
N GLU A 49 18.53 -33.35 43.83
CA GLU A 49 19.11 -32.04 44.13
C GLU A 49 19.31 -31.21 42.85
N ALA A 50 19.76 -31.84 41.77
CA ALA A 50 19.91 -31.22 40.46
C ALA A 50 18.57 -30.72 39.89
N ILE A 51 17.50 -31.52 40.00
CA ILE A 51 16.14 -31.13 39.56
C ILE A 51 15.64 -29.94 40.37
N ALA A 52 15.79 -29.97 41.70
CA ALA A 52 15.34 -28.89 42.57
C ALA A 52 16.09 -27.58 42.25
N ILE A 53 17.42 -27.65 42.10
CA ILE A 53 18.25 -26.50 41.75
C ILE A 53 17.90 -25.99 40.33
N ALA A 54 17.68 -26.87 39.37
CA ALA A 54 17.32 -26.47 38.00
C ALA A 54 15.99 -25.71 37.95
N ILE A 55 14.94 -26.20 38.65
CA ILE A 55 13.64 -25.53 38.75
C ILE A 55 13.76 -24.19 39.49
N ASP A 56 14.48 -24.16 40.61
CA ASP A 56 14.70 -22.94 41.40
C ASP A 56 15.43 -21.85 40.59
N ARG A 57 16.46 -22.24 39.81
CA ARG A 57 17.18 -21.35 38.90
C ARG A 57 16.32 -20.86 37.73
N PHE A 58 15.39 -21.68 37.24
CA PHE A 58 14.50 -21.31 36.15
C PHE A 58 13.45 -20.28 36.55
N GLY A 59 13.04 -20.30 37.82
CA GLY A 59 12.14 -19.33 38.42
C GLY A 59 10.87 -19.95 39.01
N VAL A 60 10.21 -19.18 39.88
CA VAL A 60 9.01 -19.62 40.60
C VAL A 60 7.84 -19.75 39.62
N GLU A 61 7.08 -20.85 39.73
CA GLU A 61 5.97 -21.20 38.83
C GLU A 61 5.01 -20.04 38.54
N LYS A 62 4.61 -19.27 39.56
CA LYS A 62 3.69 -18.13 39.41
C LYS A 62 4.28 -17.01 38.57
N GLU A 63 5.57 -16.73 38.72
CA GLU A 63 6.26 -15.70 37.95
C GLU A 63 6.40 -16.14 36.50
N MET A 64 6.79 -17.40 36.26
CA MET A 64 6.90 -17.93 34.90
C MET A 64 5.56 -18.00 34.20
N ARG A 65 4.49 -18.42 34.89
CA ARG A 65 3.13 -18.41 34.35
C ARG A 65 2.69 -17.01 33.93
N ALA A 66 3.00 -15.99 34.73
CA ALA A 66 2.68 -14.59 34.41
C ALA A 66 3.44 -14.10 33.16
N VAL A 67 4.74 -14.40 33.06
CA VAL A 67 5.58 -14.05 31.92
C VAL A 67 5.08 -14.73 30.64
N VAL A 68 4.83 -16.05 30.68
CA VAL A 68 4.31 -16.81 29.54
C VAL A 68 2.95 -16.29 29.11
N GLY A 69 2.02 -16.06 30.05
CA GLY A 69 0.71 -15.49 29.74
C GLY A 69 0.81 -14.11 29.08
N GLN A 70 1.72 -13.26 29.54
CA GLN A 70 1.98 -11.95 28.93
C GLN A 70 2.54 -12.06 27.51
N LEU A 71 3.44 -13.02 27.24
CA LEU A 71 4.02 -13.23 25.91
C LEU A 71 2.94 -13.52 24.86
N PHE A 72 2.09 -14.52 25.10
CA PHE A 72 1.00 -14.88 24.18
C PHE A 72 -0.02 -13.75 23.98
N THR A 73 -0.31 -13.01 25.06
CA THR A 73 -1.22 -11.85 24.99
C THR A 73 -0.61 -10.73 24.15
N THR A 74 0.69 -10.48 24.32
CA THR A 74 1.44 -9.44 23.59
C THR A 74 1.52 -9.77 22.10
N GLN A 75 1.78 -11.03 21.73
CA GLN A 75 1.80 -11.48 20.34
C GLN A 75 0.45 -11.26 19.63
N LYS A 76 -0.67 -11.61 20.29
CA LYS A 76 -2.03 -11.38 19.73
C LYS A 76 -2.33 -9.90 19.53
N ILE A 77 -1.98 -9.06 20.50
CA ILE A 77 -2.16 -7.61 20.40
C ILE A 77 -1.29 -7.05 19.27
N PHE A 78 -0.04 -7.51 19.18
CA PHE A 78 0.89 -7.11 18.13
C PHE A 78 0.33 -7.43 16.74
N ALA A 79 -0.11 -8.66 16.49
CA ALA A 79 -0.70 -9.07 15.22
C ALA A 79 -1.90 -8.18 14.84
N LYS A 80 -2.82 -7.94 15.79
CA LYS A 80 -3.99 -7.08 15.55
C LYS A 80 -3.60 -5.64 15.22
N ARG A 81 -2.61 -5.08 15.92
CA ARG A 81 -2.10 -3.73 15.65
C ARG A 81 -1.45 -3.62 14.29
N VAL A 82 -0.66 -4.62 13.88
CA VAL A 82 -0.04 -4.66 12.55
C VAL A 82 -1.11 -4.59 11.45
N LEU A 83 -2.17 -5.38 11.56
CA LEU A 83 -3.28 -5.33 10.60
C LEU A 83 -3.99 -3.97 10.61
N SER A 84 -4.29 -3.42 11.78
CA SER A 84 -4.94 -2.11 11.90
C SER A 84 -4.10 -0.99 11.27
N ILE A 85 -2.78 -1.00 11.47
CA ILE A 85 -1.86 -0.04 10.85
C ILE A 85 -1.84 -0.21 9.33
N ALA A 86 -1.74 -1.45 8.84
CA ALA A 86 -1.76 -1.74 7.40
C ALA A 86 -3.02 -1.14 6.74
N VAL A 87 -4.20 -1.45 7.28
CA VAL A 87 -5.48 -0.95 6.75
C VAL A 87 -5.56 0.59 6.84
N THR A 88 -5.09 1.18 7.94
CA THR A 88 -5.09 2.64 8.11
C THR A 88 -4.23 3.31 7.04
N ILE A 89 -3.02 2.80 6.79
CA ILE A 89 -2.14 3.32 5.74
C ILE A 89 -2.80 3.21 4.37
N PHE A 90 -3.40 2.05 4.05
CA PHE A 90 -4.08 1.85 2.78
C PHE A 90 -5.24 2.82 2.58
N VAL A 91 -6.06 3.05 3.61
CA VAL A 91 -7.19 4.00 3.57
C VAL A 91 -6.67 5.43 3.40
N LEU A 92 -5.67 5.84 4.18
CA LEU A 92 -5.08 7.19 4.08
C LEU A 92 -4.46 7.45 2.70
N THR A 93 -3.72 6.49 2.15
CA THR A 93 -3.17 6.56 0.79
C THR A 93 -4.29 6.68 -0.25
N SER A 94 -5.35 5.89 -0.12
CA SER A 94 -6.49 5.92 -1.05
C SER A 94 -7.21 7.28 -1.02
N ILE A 95 -7.43 7.84 0.17
CA ILE A 95 -7.99 9.18 0.34
C ILE A 95 -7.09 10.23 -0.31
N ALA A 96 -5.78 10.18 -0.04
CA ALA A 96 -4.82 11.11 -0.63
C ALA A 96 -4.83 11.05 -2.16
N CYS A 97 -4.84 9.84 -2.74
CA CYS A 97 -4.94 9.65 -4.19
C CYS A 97 -6.25 10.22 -4.75
N GLY A 98 -7.38 10.02 -4.06
CA GLY A 98 -8.67 10.56 -4.45
C GLY A 98 -8.69 12.10 -4.44
N VAL A 99 -8.09 12.72 -3.42
CA VAL A 99 -7.94 14.18 -3.35
C VAL A 99 -7.07 14.71 -4.49
N LEU A 100 -5.91 14.10 -4.72
CA LEU A 100 -5.01 14.50 -5.82
C LEU A 100 -5.70 14.38 -7.19
N TRP A 101 -6.49 13.32 -7.40
CA TRP A 101 -7.26 13.12 -8.62
C TRP A 101 -8.35 14.18 -8.80
N ALA A 102 -9.08 14.51 -7.73
CA ALA A 102 -10.11 15.55 -7.78
C ALA A 102 -9.52 16.93 -8.09
N VAL A 103 -8.35 17.25 -7.54
CA VAL A 103 -7.62 18.49 -7.85
C VAL A 103 -7.17 18.51 -9.32
N ASP A 104 -6.58 17.43 -9.83
CA ASP A 104 -6.15 17.33 -11.24
C ASP A 104 -7.34 17.48 -12.21
N ASP A 105 -8.48 16.85 -11.91
CA ASP A 105 -9.70 16.98 -12.71
C ASP A 105 -10.29 18.40 -12.65
N GLY A 106 -10.23 19.05 -11.48
CA GLY A 106 -10.61 20.45 -11.30
C GLY A 106 -9.76 21.37 -12.19
N HIS A 107 -8.43 21.23 -12.11
CA HIS A 107 -7.51 21.98 -12.97
C HIS A 107 -7.78 21.75 -14.46
N ARG A 108 -8.08 20.50 -14.86
CA ARG A 108 -8.44 20.18 -16.24
C ARG A 108 -9.69 20.94 -16.70
N LYS A 109 -10.74 20.98 -15.89
CA LYS A 109 -11.98 21.71 -16.21
C LYS A 109 -11.73 23.20 -16.31
N GLU A 110 -10.93 23.77 -15.41
CA GLU A 110 -10.56 25.18 -15.48
C GLU A 110 -9.76 25.51 -16.73
N ASN A 111 -8.78 24.69 -17.10
CA ASN A 111 -7.96 24.90 -18.29
C ASN A 111 -8.82 24.85 -19.56
N LEU A 112 -9.79 23.93 -19.62
CA LEU A 112 -10.76 23.87 -20.71
C LEU A 112 -11.58 25.16 -20.78
N ALA A 113 -12.11 25.64 -19.65
CA ALA A 113 -12.89 26.88 -19.60
C ALA A 113 -12.07 28.11 -20.01
N VAL A 114 -10.77 28.16 -19.65
CA VAL A 114 -9.86 29.22 -20.10
C VAL A 114 -9.65 29.15 -21.61
N ALA A 115 -9.38 27.96 -22.17
CA ALA A 115 -9.21 27.78 -23.60
C ALA A 115 -10.47 28.18 -24.39
N GLU A 116 -11.66 27.80 -23.90
CA GLU A 116 -12.95 28.20 -24.48
C GLU A 116 -13.15 29.71 -24.44
N GLN A 117 -12.79 30.38 -23.35
CA GLN A 117 -12.84 31.84 -23.25
C GLN A 117 -11.90 32.52 -24.24
N ILE A 118 -10.68 32.00 -24.42
CA ILE A 118 -9.72 32.52 -25.41
C ILE A 118 -10.30 32.40 -26.82
N VAL A 119 -10.83 31.22 -27.20
CA VAL A 119 -11.46 31.02 -28.51
C VAL A 119 -12.67 31.94 -28.69
N GLY A 120 -13.48 32.14 -27.66
CA GLY A 120 -14.61 33.07 -27.66
C GLY A 120 -14.19 34.53 -27.87
N MET A 121 -13.11 34.98 -27.24
CA MET A 121 -12.54 36.32 -27.42
C MET A 121 -12.02 36.54 -28.86
N LEU A 122 -11.40 35.51 -29.44
CA LEU A 122 -10.87 35.53 -30.81
C LEU A 122 -12.00 35.57 -31.86
N GLY A 123 -13.05 34.76 -31.68
CA GLY A 123 -14.21 34.73 -32.57
C GLY A 123 -13.82 34.52 -34.04
N LYS A 124 -14.32 35.39 -34.92
CA LYS A 124 -13.99 35.43 -36.37
C LYS A 124 -13.11 36.62 -36.76
N LYS A 125 -12.33 37.13 -35.81
CA LYS A 125 -11.45 38.29 -36.08
C LYS A 125 -10.26 37.85 -36.91
N GLU A 126 -9.82 38.69 -37.84
CA GLU A 126 -8.66 38.42 -38.71
C GLU A 126 -7.32 38.56 -37.97
N ALA A 127 -7.26 39.29 -36.85
CA ALA A 127 -6.04 39.51 -36.08
C ALA A 127 -6.32 39.64 -34.58
N ILE A 128 -5.30 39.32 -33.77
CA ILE A 128 -5.31 39.45 -32.30
C ILE A 128 -4.89 40.87 -31.93
N SER A 129 -5.83 41.68 -31.40
CA SER A 129 -5.53 43.04 -30.95
C SER A 129 -4.68 43.04 -29.67
N ASP A 130 -4.00 44.16 -29.38
CA ASP A 130 -3.15 44.26 -28.19
C ASP A 130 -3.96 44.16 -26.88
N ASP A 131 -5.19 44.69 -26.86
CA ASP A 131 -6.11 44.51 -25.72
C ASP A 131 -6.41 43.02 -25.47
N MET A 132 -6.67 42.26 -26.54
CA MET A 132 -6.92 40.81 -26.43
C MET A 132 -5.69 40.05 -25.94
N LYS A 133 -4.48 40.43 -26.38
CA LYS A 133 -3.24 39.84 -25.86
C LYS A 133 -3.10 40.08 -24.36
N GLN A 134 -3.48 41.27 -23.88
CA GLN A 134 -3.42 41.61 -22.46
C GLN A 134 -4.49 40.87 -21.65
N ASP A 135 -5.69 40.69 -22.18
CA ASP A 135 -6.76 39.91 -21.56
C ASP A 135 -6.37 38.43 -21.46
N ILE A 136 -5.87 37.84 -22.55
CA ILE A 136 -5.37 36.45 -22.58
C ILE A 136 -4.24 36.27 -21.58
N LYS A 137 -3.27 37.19 -21.56
CA LYS A 137 -2.17 37.16 -20.60
C LYS A 137 -2.68 37.17 -19.16
N THR A 138 -3.66 38.02 -18.84
CA THR A 138 -4.25 38.12 -17.50
C THR A 138 -4.96 36.83 -17.12
N LEU A 139 -5.79 36.29 -18.01
CA LEU A 139 -6.54 35.06 -17.82
C LEU A 139 -5.62 33.85 -17.57
N VAL A 140 -4.51 33.76 -18.30
CA VAL A 140 -3.51 32.70 -18.12
C VAL A 140 -2.70 32.92 -16.84
N HIS A 141 -2.31 34.16 -16.55
CA HIS A 141 -1.47 34.49 -15.41
C HIS A 141 -2.14 34.19 -14.06
N GLU A 142 -3.46 34.42 -13.97
CA GLU A 142 -4.31 34.10 -12.81
C GLU A 142 -4.36 32.60 -12.49
N LYS A 143 -3.99 31.74 -13.43
CA LYS A 143 -3.97 30.29 -13.25
C LYS A 143 -2.54 29.80 -12.99
N GLU A 144 -2.33 29.15 -11.86
CA GLU A 144 -1.00 28.67 -11.44
C GLU A 144 -0.55 27.43 -12.22
N GLN A 145 -1.51 26.64 -12.69
CA GLN A 145 -1.28 25.39 -13.40
C GLN A 145 -0.96 25.59 -14.88
N ILE A 146 -1.34 26.72 -15.49
CA ILE A 146 -1.10 26.99 -16.92
C ILE A 146 0.30 27.58 -17.07
N VAL A 147 1.10 26.98 -17.94
CA VAL A 147 2.53 27.31 -18.11
C VAL A 147 2.75 28.03 -19.43
N HIS A 148 2.11 27.56 -20.49
CA HIS A 148 2.35 28.05 -21.83
C HIS A 148 1.04 28.06 -22.62
N VAL A 149 0.86 29.11 -23.42
CA VAL A 149 -0.26 29.22 -24.37
C VAL A 149 0.28 29.67 -25.73
N GLN A 150 -0.15 28.98 -26.77
CA GLN A 150 0.13 29.30 -28.16
C GLN A 150 -1.16 29.38 -28.95
N ILE A 151 -1.28 30.39 -29.79
CA ILE A 151 -2.46 30.65 -30.62
C ILE A 151 -2.02 30.71 -32.07
N TYR A 152 -2.70 29.95 -32.92
CA TYR A 152 -2.42 29.80 -34.34
C TYR A 152 -3.68 30.12 -35.15
N HIS A 153 -3.50 30.57 -36.39
CA HIS A 153 -4.59 30.53 -37.35
C HIS A 153 -4.87 29.08 -37.75
N MET A 154 -6.14 28.73 -37.91
CA MET A 154 -6.55 27.37 -38.24
C MET A 154 -5.92 26.88 -39.56
N ASP A 155 -5.78 27.77 -40.55
CA ASP A 155 -5.22 27.45 -41.86
C ASP A 155 -3.72 27.09 -41.80
N ASP A 156 -3.00 27.61 -40.81
CA ASP A 156 -1.56 27.36 -40.66
C ASP A 156 -1.30 25.95 -40.12
N VAL A 157 -2.17 25.47 -39.22
CA VAL A 157 -2.02 24.20 -38.52
C VAL A 157 -2.84 23.06 -39.12
N LYS A 158 -4.02 23.34 -39.69
CA LYS A 158 -4.89 22.31 -40.27
C LYS A 158 -4.32 21.83 -41.59
N ARG A 159 -4.18 20.52 -41.72
CA ARG A 159 -3.91 19.82 -42.98
C ARG A 159 -5.03 18.83 -43.22
N GLU A 160 -5.52 18.82 -44.45
CA GLU A 160 -6.51 17.84 -44.89
C GLU A 160 -5.83 16.90 -45.88
N THR A 161 -5.80 15.62 -45.53
CA THR A 161 -5.33 14.58 -46.45
C THR A 161 -6.38 14.37 -47.55
N GLU A 162 -5.96 13.87 -48.71
CA GLU A 162 -6.87 13.53 -49.82
C GLU A 162 -8.00 12.56 -49.42
N THR A 163 -7.81 11.82 -48.31
CA THR A 163 -8.79 10.90 -47.72
C THR A 163 -9.80 11.56 -46.77
N GLY A 164 -9.74 12.89 -46.58
CA GLY A 164 -10.61 13.64 -45.67
C GLY A 164 -10.23 13.52 -44.18
N ILE A 165 -9.05 12.99 -43.87
CA ILE A 165 -8.53 12.98 -42.49
C ILE A 165 -7.87 14.32 -42.22
N HIS A 166 -8.32 15.01 -41.17
CA HIS A 166 -7.70 16.24 -40.69
C HIS A 166 -6.56 15.93 -39.71
N SER A 167 -5.39 16.53 -39.92
CA SER A 167 -4.26 16.52 -38.99
C SER A 167 -3.85 17.95 -38.62
N TYR A 168 -3.28 18.12 -37.42
CA TYR A 168 -2.82 19.43 -36.93
C TYR A 168 -1.29 19.41 -36.81
N HIS A 169 -0.61 20.28 -37.55
CA HIS A 169 0.85 20.32 -37.67
C HIS A 169 1.44 21.55 -36.95
N ARG A 170 1.35 21.58 -35.62
CA ARG A 170 1.82 22.73 -34.81
C ARG A 170 3.31 23.02 -34.93
N ASN A 171 4.13 21.97 -35.01
CA ASN A 171 5.60 22.09 -35.00
C ASN A 171 6.16 22.81 -36.24
N GLU A 172 5.35 22.95 -37.29
CA GLU A 172 5.71 23.58 -38.56
C GLU A 172 5.11 25.01 -38.69
N ALA A 173 4.21 25.39 -37.80
CA ALA A 173 3.48 26.65 -37.83
C ALA A 173 4.09 27.70 -36.87
N ILE A 174 4.02 28.97 -37.25
CA ILE A 174 4.43 30.09 -36.40
C ILE A 174 3.21 30.57 -35.62
N PRO A 175 3.25 30.62 -34.27
CA PRO A 175 2.11 31.11 -33.51
C PRO A 175 1.89 32.60 -33.74
N ALA A 176 0.63 32.99 -33.97
CA ALA A 176 0.20 34.38 -34.05
C ALA A 176 0.34 35.11 -32.70
N TYR A 177 0.24 34.35 -31.60
CA TYR A 177 0.52 34.82 -30.25
C TYR A 177 1.04 33.69 -29.38
N GLN A 178 1.98 34.00 -28.49
CA GLN A 178 2.47 33.09 -27.47
C GLN A 178 2.67 33.82 -26.15
N TYR A 179 2.35 33.13 -25.05
CA TYR A 179 2.62 33.59 -23.70
C TYR A 179 3.13 32.43 -22.85
N GLU A 180 4.32 32.62 -22.28
CA GLU A 180 4.97 31.67 -21.40
C GLU A 180 5.14 32.28 -20.01
N LYS A 181 4.79 31.49 -19.00
CA LYS A 181 5.04 31.79 -17.59
C LYS A 181 6.30 31.05 -17.19
N SER A 182 7.25 31.73 -16.56
CA SER A 182 8.38 31.04 -15.93
C SER A 182 7.86 30.25 -14.75
N VAL A 183 8.17 28.95 -14.69
CA VAL A 183 7.69 28.10 -13.62
C VAL A 183 8.82 27.30 -12.98
N SER A 184 8.84 27.30 -11.65
CA SER A 184 9.86 26.63 -10.83
C SER A 184 9.64 25.11 -10.65
N ALA A 185 8.81 24.45 -11.48
CA ALA A 185 8.54 23.01 -11.32
C ALA A 185 9.48 22.18 -12.20
N PRO A 186 9.97 21.02 -11.71
CA PRO A 186 10.85 20.16 -12.50
C PRO A 186 10.10 19.45 -13.65
N ASP A 187 10.77 19.26 -14.78
CA ASP A 187 10.21 18.77 -16.05
C ASP A 187 9.44 17.43 -15.94
N TRP A 188 9.85 16.53 -15.04
CA TRP A 188 9.16 15.24 -14.83
C TRP A 188 7.73 15.39 -14.27
N MET A 189 7.39 16.59 -13.76
CA MET A 189 6.08 16.97 -13.24
C MET A 189 5.20 17.66 -14.31
N LEU A 190 5.79 17.96 -15.48
CA LEU A 190 5.14 18.60 -16.62
C LEU A 190 4.80 17.52 -17.65
N MET A 191 3.65 16.86 -17.49
CA MET A 191 3.11 16.06 -18.59
C MET A 191 2.35 17.01 -19.50
N ASP A 192 2.96 17.33 -20.64
CA ASP A 192 2.34 18.14 -21.69
C ASP A 192 1.12 17.40 -22.25
N LEU A 193 -0.05 17.81 -21.78
CA LEU A 193 -1.32 17.50 -22.39
C LEU A 193 -1.85 18.81 -22.94
N GLY A 194 -1.38 19.12 -24.14
CA GLY A 194 -1.97 20.13 -25.01
C GLY A 194 -3.48 20.00 -25.06
N TYR A 195 -4.18 21.03 -24.59
CA TYR A 195 -5.58 21.19 -24.93
C TYR A 195 -5.65 21.93 -26.26
N ASP A 196 -6.23 21.24 -27.23
CA ASP A 196 -6.40 21.77 -28.57
C ASP A 196 -7.87 22.08 -28.77
N ILE A 197 -8.20 23.36 -28.74
CA ILE A 197 -9.54 23.82 -29.10
C ILE A 197 -9.44 24.60 -30.39
N GLY A 198 -10.10 24.08 -31.41
CA GLY A 198 -10.34 24.77 -32.67
C GLY A 198 -11.65 25.53 -32.62
N GLY A 199 -11.58 26.85 -32.77
CA GLY A 199 -12.69 27.64 -33.30
C GLY A 199 -12.79 27.49 -34.82
N ALA A 200 -13.61 28.33 -35.47
CA ALA A 200 -13.70 28.33 -36.93
C ALA A 200 -12.36 28.73 -37.58
N ASP A 201 -11.71 29.78 -37.06
CA ASP A 201 -10.54 30.42 -37.69
C ASP A 201 -9.28 30.35 -36.81
N TRP A 202 -9.42 29.95 -35.54
CA TRP A 202 -8.36 29.99 -34.54
C TRP A 202 -8.16 28.65 -33.85
N TYR A 203 -6.91 28.34 -33.56
CA TYR A 203 -6.51 27.14 -32.86
C TYR A 203 -5.68 27.53 -31.63
N VAL A 204 -6.15 27.12 -30.46
CA VAL A 204 -5.50 27.41 -29.17
C VAL A 204 -4.89 26.14 -28.63
N HIS A 205 -3.59 26.20 -28.36
CA HIS A 205 -2.82 25.18 -27.67
C HIS A 205 -2.40 25.68 -26.29
N MET A 206 -2.60 24.85 -25.28
CA MET A 206 -2.29 25.20 -23.89
C MET A 206 -1.58 24.06 -23.19
N GLU A 207 -0.43 24.38 -22.59
CA GLU A 207 0.33 23.47 -21.75
C GLU A 207 0.06 23.77 -20.28
N SER A 208 -0.10 22.71 -19.49
CA SER A 208 -0.42 22.83 -18.07
C SER A 208 0.24 21.75 -17.24
N LYS A 209 0.51 22.06 -15.98
CA LYS A 209 1.02 21.09 -15.01
C LYS A 209 -0.05 20.06 -14.68
N ARG A 210 0.33 18.79 -14.72
CA ARG A 210 -0.52 17.67 -14.36
C ARG A 210 0.02 17.00 -13.10
N ILE A 211 -0.86 16.80 -12.13
CA ILE A 211 -0.57 16.03 -10.90
C ILE A 211 -0.78 14.54 -11.17
N PHE A 212 -1.57 14.20 -12.19
CA PHE A 212 -1.90 12.84 -12.59
C PHE A 212 -0.74 11.84 -12.58
N PRO A 213 0.46 12.14 -13.13
CA PRO A 213 1.57 11.18 -13.15
C PRO A 213 2.09 10.80 -11.75
N VAL A 214 1.91 11.66 -10.74
CA VAL A 214 2.38 11.45 -9.36
C VAL A 214 1.48 10.49 -8.58
N ILE A 215 0.19 10.48 -8.90
CA ILE A 215 -0.84 9.67 -8.23
C ILE A 215 -0.48 8.18 -8.19
N PRO A 216 -0.10 7.51 -9.31
CA PRO A 216 0.26 6.10 -9.27
C PRO A 216 1.49 5.84 -8.39
N PHE A 217 2.48 6.73 -8.35
CA PHE A 217 3.65 6.56 -7.46
C PHE A 217 3.24 6.58 -5.99
N VAL A 218 2.41 7.54 -5.58
CA VAL A 218 1.88 7.63 -4.20
C VAL A 218 1.09 6.37 -3.86
N PHE A 219 0.25 5.89 -4.79
CA PHE A 219 -0.51 4.66 -4.62
C PHE A 219 0.39 3.44 -4.45
N PHE A 220 1.40 3.25 -5.32
CA PHE A 220 2.31 2.10 -5.25
C PHE A 220 3.13 2.07 -3.95
N VAL A 221 3.59 3.23 -3.47
CA VAL A 221 4.30 3.31 -2.19
C VAL A 221 3.40 2.88 -1.03
N GLY A 222 2.18 3.42 -0.94
CA GLY A 222 1.25 3.03 0.12
C GLY A 222 0.80 1.57 0.00
N ALA A 223 0.56 1.07 -1.22
CA ALA A 223 0.21 -0.32 -1.48
C ALA A 223 1.35 -1.28 -1.10
N ALA A 224 2.61 -0.92 -1.35
CA ALA A 224 3.77 -1.72 -0.96
C ALA A 224 3.92 -1.82 0.57
N ILE A 225 3.73 -0.70 1.28
CA ILE A 225 3.75 -0.68 2.76
C ILE A 225 2.62 -1.55 3.30
N TYR A 226 1.39 -1.37 2.79
CA TYR A 226 0.24 -2.19 3.12
C TYR A 226 0.53 -3.68 2.90
N ALA A 227 1.00 -4.05 1.69
CA ALA A 227 1.23 -5.43 1.31
C ALA A 227 2.26 -6.11 2.23
N THR A 228 3.32 -5.37 2.61
CA THR A 228 4.36 -5.85 3.53
C THR A 228 3.77 -6.12 4.92
N LEU A 229 3.07 -5.15 5.50
CA LEU A 229 2.48 -5.30 6.83
C LEU A 229 1.39 -6.38 6.87
N PHE A 230 0.58 -6.48 5.81
CA PHE A 230 -0.41 -7.53 5.65
C PHE A 230 0.25 -8.91 5.57
N THR A 231 1.36 -9.04 4.83
CA THR A 231 2.11 -10.30 4.73
C THR A 231 2.67 -10.73 6.09
N ILE A 232 3.19 -9.78 6.88
CA ILE A 232 3.65 -10.04 8.26
C ILE A 232 2.49 -10.54 9.10
N TRP A 233 1.35 -9.82 9.10
CA TRP A 233 0.16 -10.24 9.83
C TRP A 233 -0.35 -11.62 9.40
N ALA A 234 -0.45 -11.87 8.10
CA ALA A 234 -0.93 -13.13 7.54
C ALA A 234 -0.02 -14.30 7.92
N SER A 235 1.30 -14.07 7.95
CA SER A 235 2.29 -15.06 8.38
C SER A 235 2.15 -15.38 9.86
N ILE A 236 2.03 -14.37 10.73
CA ILE A 236 1.78 -14.56 12.17
C ILE A 236 0.47 -15.32 12.38
N ASN A 237 -0.58 -14.95 11.65
CA ASN A 237 -1.87 -15.61 11.78
C ASN A 237 -1.84 -17.05 11.25
N ALA A 238 -1.06 -17.33 10.20
CA ALA A 238 -0.88 -18.69 9.72
C ALA A 238 -0.04 -19.56 10.67
N TYR A 239 0.95 -18.94 11.32
CA TYR A 239 1.74 -19.59 12.37
C TYR A 239 0.86 -20.00 13.54
N HIS A 240 0.01 -19.10 14.04
CA HIS A 240 -0.95 -19.41 15.11
C HIS A 240 -2.05 -20.41 14.69
N HIS A 241 -2.13 -20.83 13.44
CA HIS A 241 -3.01 -21.93 13.01
C HIS A 241 -2.26 -23.27 12.84
N GLY A 242 -0.94 -23.31 13.07
CA GLY A 242 -0.10 -24.50 12.84
C GLY A 242 0.04 -24.87 11.36
N ARG A 243 -0.31 -23.97 10.44
CA ARG A 243 -0.30 -24.22 8.98
C ARG A 243 0.71 -23.37 8.21
N LEU A 244 1.60 -22.66 8.92
CA LEU A 244 2.62 -21.85 8.25
C LEU A 244 3.70 -22.77 7.66
N HIS A 245 3.91 -22.63 6.36
CA HIS A 245 5.07 -23.16 5.67
C HIS A 245 5.54 -22.15 4.62
N MET A 246 6.77 -22.30 4.12
CA MET A 246 7.39 -21.36 3.17
C MET A 246 6.48 -21.02 1.98
N GLY A 247 5.75 -22.01 1.43
CA GLY A 247 4.78 -21.78 0.36
C GLY A 247 3.68 -20.76 0.68
N TRP A 248 3.16 -20.72 1.92
CA TRP A 248 2.15 -19.75 2.31
C TRP A 248 2.70 -18.34 2.44
N ILE A 249 3.95 -18.19 2.90
CA ILE A 249 4.62 -16.88 2.96
C ILE A 249 4.71 -16.28 1.54
N LEU A 250 5.12 -17.10 0.55
CA LEU A 250 5.18 -16.67 -0.85
C LEU A 250 3.77 -16.31 -1.39
N VAL A 251 2.76 -17.13 -1.10
CA VAL A 251 1.37 -16.84 -1.50
C VAL A 251 0.86 -15.54 -0.89
N PHE A 252 1.16 -15.24 0.39
CA PHE A 252 0.77 -13.98 1.01
C PHE A 252 1.54 -12.79 0.42
N ALA A 253 2.82 -12.96 0.11
CA ALA A 253 3.61 -11.89 -0.49
C ALA A 253 3.12 -11.53 -1.91
N PHE A 254 2.86 -12.52 -2.76
CA PHE A 254 2.50 -12.28 -4.16
C PHE A 254 1.00 -12.09 -4.40
N CYS A 255 0.13 -12.77 -3.63
CA CYS A 255 -1.31 -12.73 -3.82
C CYS A 255 -2.05 -11.98 -2.69
N ASN A 256 -1.35 -11.56 -1.63
CA ASN A 256 -1.85 -10.74 -0.52
C ASN A 256 -3.24 -11.17 0.00
N VAL A 257 -4.23 -10.27 0.03
CA VAL A 257 -5.61 -10.58 0.47
C VAL A 257 -6.21 -11.79 -0.23
N LEU A 258 -5.98 -11.95 -1.54
CA LEU A 258 -6.48 -13.11 -2.29
C LEU A 258 -5.79 -14.40 -1.84
N GLY A 259 -4.46 -14.34 -1.65
CA GLY A 259 -3.68 -15.47 -1.13
C GLY A 259 -4.13 -15.89 0.27
N TYR A 260 -4.40 -14.92 1.14
CA TYR A 260 -4.92 -15.18 2.48
C TYR A 260 -6.36 -15.74 2.46
N SER A 261 -7.21 -15.25 1.55
CA SER A 261 -8.57 -15.79 1.38
C SER A 261 -8.56 -17.26 0.96
N VAL A 262 -7.66 -17.62 0.04
CA VAL A 262 -7.43 -19.02 -0.37
C VAL A 262 -6.94 -19.85 0.81
N TYR A 263 -5.99 -19.36 1.59
CA TYR A 263 -5.48 -20.01 2.80
C TYR A 263 -6.58 -20.31 3.83
N GLU A 264 -7.48 -19.35 4.07
CA GLU A 264 -8.59 -19.50 4.99
C GLU A 264 -9.62 -20.51 4.46
N TRP A 265 -9.93 -20.45 3.16
CA TRP A 265 -10.84 -21.39 2.52
C TRP A 265 -10.34 -22.83 2.56
N MET A 266 -9.05 -23.07 2.30
CA MET A 266 -8.44 -24.40 2.42
C MET A 266 -8.52 -24.93 3.87
N GLY A 267 -8.29 -24.07 4.86
CA GLY A 267 -8.41 -24.43 6.27
C GLY A 267 -9.83 -24.85 6.66
N LYS A 268 -10.85 -24.08 6.25
CA LYS A 268 -12.27 -24.41 6.48
C LYS A 268 -12.71 -25.70 5.79
N ARG A 269 -12.06 -26.08 4.68
CA ARG A 269 -12.37 -27.32 3.93
C ARG A 269 -11.74 -28.54 4.58
N ALA A 270 -10.49 -28.43 5.06
CA ALA A 270 -9.82 -29.50 5.82
C ALA A 270 -10.60 -29.85 7.10
N ALA A 271 -10.97 -28.83 7.89
CA ALA A 271 -11.76 -29.03 9.12
C ALA A 271 -13.13 -29.69 8.85
N ARG A 272 -13.83 -29.30 7.77
CA ARG A 272 -15.11 -29.94 7.38
C ARG A 272 -14.95 -31.40 6.97
N ASN A 273 -13.83 -31.76 6.34
CA ASN A 273 -13.59 -33.13 5.90
C ASN A 273 -13.22 -34.04 7.08
N GLU A 274 -12.46 -33.57 8.07
CA GLU A 274 -12.16 -34.33 9.30
C GLU A 274 -13.43 -34.70 10.09
N TRP A 275 -14.41 -33.79 10.17
CA TRP A 275 -15.72 -34.07 10.78
C TRP A 275 -16.52 -35.13 10.02
N ARG A 276 -16.27 -35.31 8.71
CA ARG A 276 -16.97 -36.28 7.87
C ARG A 276 -16.42 -37.71 7.98
N TRP A 277 -15.25 -37.89 8.60
CA TRP A 277 -14.55 -39.18 8.70
C TRP A 277 -14.39 -39.69 10.14
N ARG A 278 -14.97 -39.04 11.16
CA ARG A 278 -15.13 -39.70 12.47
C ARG A 278 -16.25 -40.73 12.32
N PRO A 279 -15.96 -42.05 12.35
CA PRO A 279 -17.02 -43.02 12.49
C PRO A 279 -17.70 -42.74 13.83
N LEU A 280 -19.03 -42.65 13.80
CA LEU A 280 -19.87 -42.75 14.99
C LEU A 280 -19.68 -44.16 15.55
N HIS A 281 -18.61 -44.39 16.29
CA HIS A 281 -18.50 -45.57 17.14
C HIS A 281 -18.96 -45.18 18.54
N GLU A 282 -20.17 -45.67 18.80
CA GLU A 282 -20.78 -46.13 20.06
C GLU A 282 -19.94 -46.04 21.35
#